data_AF-A0A957BR81-F1
#
_entry.id   AF-A0A957BR81-F1
#
_cell.length_a   1.000
_cell.length_b   1.000
_cell.length_c   1.000
_cell.angle_alpha   90.00
_cell.angle_beta   90.00
_cell.angle_gamma   90.00
#
_symmetry.space_group_name_H-M   'P 1'
#
loop_
_entity.id
_entity.type
_entity.pdbx_description
1 polymer ?
#
loop_
_entity_poly.entity_id
_entity_poly.type
_entity_poly.pdbx_seq_one_letter_code
_entity_poly.pdbx_strand_id
1 'polypeptide(L)'
;MFKSSLLLLALLWSISACTLTQAPEDQPNVIIAPNETQIALDATLTRQAQLPTPTATLAPDVLLLSADRKLLNGYYEAAVGEYEQVLAQGEYAPGDARGAAAFGLARAALREGLFADAANALTIFIEQFPQDARVSQAYFLRGDAFLGLSRWENAIADFEVYLQARPGLIDSYVYERVGDAQLALGQFDQAVASYQASSSADRGLVPQLILREKLAQLYISAGQPAQAAAQYDAILSVARNAPYRASIAYAAAQALLNGGDVTSGLARMQQVFEQYPDHPEAYQAMQALEQNGVTIDLFQRGQVSYAFGDYVGAIDAYNSYSTQHPLTDIPPQMFLQLGRAYREVGNPAAAVTAFQSVIDQYPTSSVFGDALLEQGRTYFLSGE
;
A
#
# COMPACT_ATOMS: atom_id res chain seq x y z
N MET A 1 -2.01 -63.01 -1.06
CA MET A 1 -0.65 -63.27 -1.61
C MET A 1 0.04 -61.92 -1.75
N PHE A 2 1.06 -61.61 -0.94
CA PHE A 2 2.49 -61.59 -1.32
C PHE A 2 2.80 -60.68 -2.54
N LYS A 3 3.79 -59.75 -2.54
CA LYS A 3 4.89 -59.38 -1.61
C LYS A 3 5.33 -57.94 -1.97
N SER A 4 5.45 -56.98 -1.05
CA SER A 4 6.71 -56.47 -0.44
C SER A 4 7.81 -55.99 -1.42
N SER A 5 8.25 -54.72 -1.32
CA SER A 5 9.47 -54.36 -0.55
C SER A 5 9.84 -52.87 -0.62
N LEU A 6 10.30 -52.33 0.52
CA LEU A 6 10.98 -51.03 0.67
C LEU A 6 12.47 -51.13 0.31
N LEU A 7 13.12 -49.98 0.09
CA LEU A 7 14.58 -49.84 0.22
C LEU A 7 14.94 -48.47 0.82
N LEU A 8 15.35 -48.48 2.11
CA LEU A 8 16.14 -47.42 2.74
C LEU A 8 17.63 -47.75 2.55
N LEU A 9 18.48 -46.72 2.48
CA LEU A 9 19.93 -46.88 2.60
C LEU A 9 20.45 -46.02 3.76
N ALA A 10 21.06 -46.67 4.75
CA ALA A 10 21.86 -46.04 5.80
C ALA A 10 23.22 -46.73 5.82
N LEU A 11 24.30 -45.95 5.90
CA LEU A 11 25.67 -46.47 5.86
C LEU A 11 26.34 -46.34 7.22
N LEU A 12 26.74 -47.48 7.80
CA LEU A 12 27.49 -47.60 9.04
C LEU A 12 28.82 -48.31 8.72
N TRP A 13 29.94 -47.74 9.14
CA TRP A 13 31.26 -48.38 9.05
C TRP A 13 31.94 -48.44 10.42
N SER A 14 32.52 -49.61 10.67
CA SER A 14 33.27 -50.06 11.85
C SER A 14 34.16 -51.21 11.33
N ILE A 15 35.26 -51.70 11.92
CA ILE A 15 35.79 -51.78 13.28
C ILE A 15 37.33 -51.91 13.15
N SER A 16 38.13 -51.64 14.17
CA SER A 16 39.19 -52.57 14.66
C SER A 16 40.01 -51.99 15.82
N ALA A 17 40.35 -52.85 16.78
CA ALA A 17 41.14 -52.55 17.97
C ALA A 17 42.39 -53.42 18.04
N CYS A 18 43.42 -52.95 18.74
CA CYS A 18 44.54 -53.76 19.23
C CYS A 18 44.98 -53.27 20.62
N THR A 19 45.35 -54.21 21.50
CA THR A 19 45.72 -54.00 22.91
C THR A 19 47.15 -54.47 23.16
N LEU A 20 47.92 -53.80 24.05
CA LEU A 20 49.10 -54.38 24.71
C LEU A 20 49.50 -53.63 26.01
N THR A 21 49.44 -54.36 27.12
CA THR A 21 50.39 -54.44 28.28
C THR A 21 51.14 -53.21 28.85
N GLN A 22 51.09 -53.06 30.18
CA GLN A 22 52.11 -52.39 31.03
C GLN A 22 53.27 -53.40 31.32
N ALA A 23 54.40 -53.14 31.99
CA ALA A 23 54.95 -52.06 32.85
C ALA A 23 56.54 -52.17 32.77
N PRO A 24 57.41 -51.61 33.65
CA PRO A 24 57.24 -50.68 34.79
C PRO A 24 58.23 -49.46 34.81
N GLU A 25 58.14 -48.68 35.89
CA GLU A 25 59.10 -47.75 36.55
C GLU A 25 60.40 -47.27 35.86
N ASP A 26 60.63 -45.94 35.89
CA ASP A 26 61.71 -45.33 36.69
C ASP A 26 61.42 -43.83 36.94
N GLN A 27 61.81 -43.30 38.10
CA GLN A 27 62.09 -41.88 38.49
C GLN A 27 61.98 -41.70 40.03
N PRO A 28 62.82 -40.84 40.65
CA PRO A 28 63.50 -41.24 41.88
C PRO A 28 62.82 -40.88 43.21
N ASN A 29 63.14 -41.69 44.22
CA ASN A 29 62.73 -41.55 45.61
C ASN A 29 63.56 -40.46 46.34
N VAL A 30 62.92 -39.50 47.01
CA VAL A 30 63.59 -38.49 47.87
C VAL A 30 62.98 -38.50 49.27
N ILE A 31 63.76 -39.04 50.21
CA ILE A 31 63.54 -39.03 51.67
C ILE A 31 64.99 -38.88 52.22
N ILE A 32 65.35 -38.13 53.26
CA ILE A 32 64.72 -37.67 54.53
C ILE A 32 65.36 -36.28 54.84
N ALA A 33 64.91 -35.40 55.74
CA ALA A 33 64.48 -35.54 57.14
C ALA A 33 63.69 -34.28 57.61
N PRO A 34 62.97 -34.32 58.76
CA PRO A 34 62.05 -33.26 59.16
C PRO A 34 62.74 -32.12 59.90
N ASN A 35 62.10 -30.94 59.90
CA ASN A 35 62.24 -29.99 61.00
C ASN A 35 60.83 -29.59 61.46
N GLU A 36 60.55 -29.83 62.74
CA GLU A 36 59.24 -29.54 63.32
C GLU A 36 59.08 -28.03 63.51
N THR A 37 57.93 -27.50 63.12
CA THR A 37 57.43 -26.24 63.68
C THR A 37 55.95 -26.40 63.89
N GLN A 38 55.58 -26.89 65.08
CA GLN A 38 54.21 -26.92 65.53
C GLN A 38 53.69 -25.49 65.64
N ILE A 39 52.76 -25.12 64.77
CA ILE A 39 51.86 -23.99 65.01
C ILE A 39 50.51 -24.61 65.38
N ALA A 40 49.98 -24.15 66.51
CA ALA A 40 48.82 -24.76 67.16
C ALA A 40 47.54 -24.68 66.31
N LEU A 41 46.69 -25.67 66.52
CA LEU A 41 45.35 -25.80 65.97
C LEU A 41 44.45 -24.67 66.48
N ASP A 42 43.68 -23.98 65.63
CA ASP A 42 42.41 -23.40 66.08
C ASP A 42 41.39 -23.08 64.96
N ALA A 43 40.12 -23.08 65.37
CA ALA A 43 38.91 -22.60 64.67
C ALA A 43 38.47 -23.22 63.32
N THR A 44 37.28 -23.82 63.35
CA THR A 44 36.45 -24.18 62.20
C THR A 44 36.02 -22.96 61.37
N LEU A 45 36.55 -22.82 60.14
CA LEU A 45 36.02 -21.88 59.15
C LEU A 45 34.73 -22.43 58.54
N THR A 46 33.59 -22.06 59.12
CA THR A 46 32.28 -22.19 58.46
C THR A 46 32.25 -21.25 57.26
N ARG A 47 32.28 -21.80 56.05
CA ARG A 47 32.11 -21.04 54.81
C ARG A 47 30.69 -20.46 54.76
N GLN A 48 30.54 -19.22 55.20
CA GLN A 48 29.30 -18.47 55.01
C GLN A 48 29.02 -18.37 53.51
N ALA A 49 27.83 -18.81 53.10
CA ALA A 49 27.35 -18.56 51.75
C ALA A 49 27.11 -17.06 51.61
N GLN A 50 27.90 -16.39 50.77
CA GLN A 50 27.61 -15.00 50.41
C GLN A 50 26.27 -14.98 49.67
N LEU A 51 25.32 -14.22 50.20
CA LEU A 51 24.09 -13.88 49.48
C LEU A 51 24.49 -13.20 48.15
N PRO A 52 23.78 -13.47 47.04
CA PRO A 52 24.08 -12.83 45.77
C PRO A 52 23.99 -11.31 45.93
N THR A 53 25.07 -10.61 45.59
CA THR A 53 25.08 -9.15 45.58
C THR A 53 24.02 -8.68 44.59
N PRO A 54 23.03 -7.85 45.00
CA PRO A 54 22.02 -7.36 44.07
C PRO A 54 22.69 -6.57 42.96
N THR A 55 22.49 -6.99 41.72
CA THR A 55 22.88 -6.21 40.53
C THR A 55 22.20 -4.85 40.63
N ALA A 56 22.95 -3.77 40.45
CA ALA A 56 22.42 -2.42 40.58
C ALA A 56 21.35 -2.17 39.51
N THR A 57 20.07 -2.22 39.92
CA THR A 57 18.94 -1.83 39.08
C THR A 57 19.08 -0.35 38.73
N LEU A 58 19.13 -0.03 37.43
CA LEU A 58 19.21 1.35 36.97
C LEU A 58 17.96 2.14 37.43
N ALA A 59 18.16 3.38 37.81
CA ALA A 59 17.08 4.25 38.26
C ALA A 59 16.03 4.43 37.13
N PRO A 60 14.73 4.47 37.46
CA PRO A 60 13.65 4.43 36.47
C PRO A 60 13.63 5.64 35.54
N ASP A 61 14.11 6.80 35.99
CA ASP A 61 14.29 8.01 35.18
C ASP A 61 15.38 7.84 34.11
N VAL A 62 16.50 7.21 34.46
CA VAL A 62 17.61 6.91 33.54
C VAL A 62 17.19 5.90 32.48
N LEU A 63 16.46 4.84 32.88
CA LEU A 63 15.90 3.86 31.95
C LEU A 63 14.86 4.49 31.03
N LEU A 64 13.93 5.28 31.56
CA LEU A 64 12.89 5.95 30.77
C LEU A 64 13.49 6.87 29.70
N LEU A 65 14.46 7.72 30.08
CA LEU A 65 15.16 8.61 29.15
C LEU A 65 15.93 7.84 28.06
N SER A 66 16.48 6.68 28.40
CA SER A 66 17.15 5.79 27.44
C SER A 66 16.16 5.15 26.47
N ALA A 67 15.02 4.66 26.97
CA ALA A 67 13.95 4.05 26.18
C ALA A 67 13.29 5.07 25.23
N ASP A 68 13.03 6.29 25.69
CA ASP A 68 12.53 7.41 24.86
C ASP A 68 13.49 7.72 23.70
N ARG A 69 14.81 7.73 23.98
CA ARG A 69 15.82 7.94 22.93
C ARG A 69 15.89 6.78 21.94
N LYS A 70 15.75 5.54 22.39
CA LYS A 70 15.69 4.36 21.51
C LYS A 70 14.46 4.41 20.61
N LEU A 71 13.29 4.74 21.16
CA LEU A 71 12.04 4.93 20.43
C LEU A 71 12.16 6.04 19.38
N LEU A 72 12.77 7.18 19.71
CA LEU A 72 13.01 8.28 18.76
C LEU A 72 13.95 7.87 17.62
N ASN A 73 14.98 7.07 17.92
CA ASN A 73 15.98 6.63 16.95
C ASN A 73 15.54 5.40 16.11
N GLY A 74 14.33 4.87 16.33
CA GLY A 74 13.80 3.72 15.60
C GLY A 74 14.27 2.35 16.11
N TYR A 75 14.93 2.28 17.26
CA TYR A 75 15.33 1.02 17.90
C TYR A 75 14.16 0.46 18.74
N TYR A 76 13.07 0.06 18.08
CA TYR A 76 11.81 -0.21 18.78
C TYR A 76 11.86 -1.44 19.70
N GLU A 77 12.33 -2.60 19.24
CA GLU A 77 12.62 -3.78 20.08
C GLU A 77 13.42 -3.43 21.36
N ALA A 78 14.53 -2.69 21.21
CA ALA A 78 15.36 -2.30 22.34
C ALA A 78 14.71 -1.24 23.24
N ALA A 79 13.78 -0.43 22.72
CA ALA A 79 12.97 0.49 23.52
C ALA A 79 11.91 -0.27 24.33
N VAL A 80 11.22 -1.24 23.72
CA VAL A 80 10.25 -2.15 24.36
C VAL A 80 10.88 -2.75 25.63
N GLY A 81 12.03 -3.42 25.50
CA GLY A 81 12.70 -4.08 26.62
C GLY A 81 13.20 -3.13 27.72
N GLU A 82 13.43 -1.84 27.46
CA GLU A 82 13.78 -0.87 28.51
C GLU A 82 12.55 -0.24 29.19
N TYR A 83 11.44 -0.03 28.47
CA TYR A 83 10.19 0.36 29.12
C TYR A 83 9.64 -0.76 30.01
N GLU A 84 9.75 -2.03 29.57
CA GLU A 84 9.42 -3.19 30.39
C GLU A 84 10.25 -3.23 31.69
N GLN A 85 11.53 -2.89 31.64
CA GLN A 85 12.37 -2.77 32.83
C GLN A 85 11.90 -1.66 33.79
N VAL A 86 11.40 -0.52 33.29
CA VAL A 86 10.79 0.51 34.14
C VAL A 86 9.51 0.00 34.82
N LEU A 87 8.66 -0.70 34.07
CA LEU A 87 7.41 -1.26 34.61
C LEU A 87 7.65 -2.40 35.62
N ALA A 88 8.67 -3.24 35.38
CA ALA A 88 9.06 -4.33 36.26
C ALA A 88 9.56 -3.88 37.65
N GLN A 89 9.91 -2.60 37.82
CA GLN A 89 10.27 -2.03 39.12
C GLN A 89 9.04 -1.79 40.03
N GLY A 90 7.81 -1.87 39.49
CA GLY A 90 6.58 -1.72 40.27
C GLY A 90 6.53 -0.40 41.06
N GLU A 91 6.14 -0.44 42.33
CA GLU A 91 6.00 0.76 43.17
C GLU A 91 7.30 1.52 43.44
N TYR A 92 8.47 0.93 43.19
CA TYR A 92 9.75 1.65 43.24
C TYR A 92 9.84 2.72 42.13
N ALA A 93 9.20 2.48 40.98
CA ALA A 93 9.08 3.48 39.92
C ALA A 93 7.91 4.45 40.22
N PRO A 94 8.18 5.78 40.21
CA PRO A 94 7.14 6.81 40.33
C PRO A 94 5.97 6.59 39.36
N GLY A 95 4.76 6.97 39.77
CA GLY A 95 3.54 6.69 39.00
C GLY A 95 3.53 7.38 37.62
N ASP A 96 4.06 8.59 37.53
CA ASP A 96 4.30 9.32 36.29
C ASP A 96 5.33 8.63 35.39
N ALA A 97 6.44 8.13 35.96
CA ALA A 97 7.43 7.34 35.24
C ALA A 97 6.86 6.02 34.71
N ARG A 98 6.02 5.32 35.49
CA ARG A 98 5.31 4.11 35.04
C ARG A 98 4.27 4.40 33.96
N GLY A 99 3.50 5.49 34.08
CA GLY A 99 2.57 5.92 33.05
C GLY A 99 3.29 6.29 31.74
N ALA A 100 4.39 7.04 31.84
CA ALA A 100 5.24 7.33 30.69
C ALA A 100 5.82 6.05 30.07
N ALA A 101 6.29 5.09 30.87
CA ALA A 101 6.83 3.83 30.37
C ALA A 101 5.76 2.95 29.70
N ALA A 102 4.57 2.80 30.27
CA ALA A 102 3.48 2.03 29.66
C ALA A 102 3.04 2.63 28.30
N PHE A 103 2.95 3.96 28.22
CA PHE A 103 2.63 4.65 26.98
C PHE A 103 3.77 4.60 25.94
N GLY A 104 5.03 4.67 26.40
CA GLY A 104 6.23 4.53 25.56
C GLY A 104 6.37 3.11 24.99
N LEU A 105 6.21 2.10 25.85
CA LEU A 105 6.17 0.67 25.52
C LEU A 105 5.17 0.41 24.39
N ALA A 106 3.94 0.87 24.56
CA ALA A 106 2.90 0.72 23.55
C ALA A 106 3.26 1.33 22.19
N ARG A 107 3.84 2.53 22.19
CA ARG A 107 4.28 3.21 20.96
C ARG A 107 5.44 2.48 20.27
N ALA A 108 6.37 1.90 21.04
CA ALA A 108 7.46 1.09 20.51
C ALA A 108 6.92 -0.24 19.96
N ALA A 109 6.11 -0.95 20.74
CA ALA A 109 5.48 -2.22 20.35
C ALA A 109 4.63 -2.08 19.08
N LEU A 110 3.84 -1.02 18.92
CA LEU A 110 3.09 -0.72 17.69
C LEU A 110 3.99 -0.49 16.45
N ARG A 111 5.23 -0.01 16.64
CA ARG A 111 6.19 0.19 15.54
C ARG A 111 6.95 -1.07 15.18
N GLU A 112 7.17 -1.96 16.15
CA GLU A 112 7.75 -3.29 15.98
C GLU A 112 6.72 -4.33 15.45
N GLY A 113 5.41 -4.02 15.53
CA GLY A 113 4.33 -4.96 15.16
C GLY A 113 3.91 -5.89 16.30
N LEU A 114 4.37 -5.65 17.52
CA LEU A 114 4.02 -6.36 18.75
C LEU A 114 2.64 -5.91 19.27
N PHE A 115 1.59 -6.19 18.50
CA PHE A 115 0.25 -5.67 18.75
C PHE A 115 -0.36 -6.16 20.08
N ALA A 116 -0.03 -7.37 20.52
CA ALA A 116 -0.48 -7.90 21.82
C ALA A 116 0.11 -7.09 22.99
N ASP A 117 1.41 -6.83 22.95
CA ASP A 117 2.12 -6.10 24.00
C ASP A 117 1.70 -4.64 24.04
N ALA A 118 1.48 -4.03 22.86
CA ALA A 118 0.87 -2.72 22.75
C ALA A 118 -0.54 -2.65 23.39
N ALA A 119 -1.41 -3.60 23.09
CA ALA A 119 -2.77 -3.63 23.64
C ALA A 119 -2.77 -3.82 25.18
N ASN A 120 -1.87 -4.66 25.69
CA ASN A 120 -1.68 -4.88 27.12
C ASN A 120 -1.15 -3.62 27.82
N ALA A 121 -0.09 -3.01 27.29
CA ALA A 121 0.52 -1.81 27.85
C ALA A 121 -0.45 -0.61 27.89
N LEU A 122 -1.28 -0.45 26.85
CA LEU A 122 -2.30 0.61 26.81
C LEU A 122 -3.47 0.33 27.75
N THR A 123 -3.84 -0.93 27.96
CA THR A 123 -4.85 -1.30 28.96
C THR A 123 -4.38 -0.96 30.37
N ILE A 124 -3.15 -1.35 30.72
CA ILE A 124 -2.49 -0.92 31.97
C ILE A 124 -2.47 0.61 32.07
N PHE A 125 -2.14 1.31 30.99
CA PHE A 125 -2.05 2.77 30.99
C PHE A 125 -3.41 3.44 31.27
N ILE A 126 -4.46 3.02 30.56
CA ILE A 126 -5.83 3.55 30.69
C ILE A 126 -6.39 3.28 32.10
N GLU A 127 -6.17 2.08 32.64
CA GLU A 127 -6.71 1.66 33.94
C GLU A 127 -5.98 2.30 35.14
N GLN A 128 -4.64 2.38 35.09
CA GLN A 128 -3.83 2.84 36.22
C GLN A 128 -3.55 4.35 36.21
N PHE A 129 -3.58 5.00 35.04
CA PHE A 129 -3.29 6.44 34.90
C PHE A 129 -4.43 7.22 34.21
N PRO A 130 -5.71 7.06 34.63
CA PRO A 130 -6.88 7.64 33.95
C PRO A 130 -6.92 9.18 33.96
N GLN A 131 -6.04 9.84 34.71
CA GLN A 131 -5.91 11.30 34.76
C GLN A 131 -4.80 11.85 33.84
N ASP A 132 -4.05 10.99 33.14
CA ASP A 132 -3.03 11.43 32.20
C ASP A 132 -3.67 12.04 30.94
N ALA A 133 -3.15 13.19 30.49
CA ALA A 133 -3.67 13.92 29.33
C ALA A 133 -3.67 13.09 28.02
N ARG A 134 -2.88 12.00 27.96
CA ARG A 134 -2.75 11.08 26.84
C ARG A 134 -3.78 9.95 26.83
N VAL A 135 -4.65 9.81 27.85
CA VAL A 135 -5.64 8.71 27.92
C VAL A 135 -6.49 8.61 26.65
N SER A 136 -6.98 9.72 26.09
CA SER A 136 -7.68 9.69 24.80
C SER A 136 -6.79 9.10 23.70
N GLN A 137 -5.53 9.53 23.57
CA GLN A 137 -4.59 8.99 22.59
C GLN A 137 -4.29 7.50 22.83
N ALA A 138 -4.32 7.03 24.08
CA ALA A 138 -4.13 5.63 24.41
C ALA A 138 -5.28 4.75 23.88
N TYR A 139 -6.53 5.23 23.93
CA TYR A 139 -7.66 4.55 23.26
C TYR A 139 -7.41 4.41 21.75
N PHE A 140 -7.06 5.49 21.05
CA PHE A 140 -6.73 5.42 19.62
C PHE A 140 -5.61 4.41 19.31
N LEU A 141 -4.52 4.45 20.07
CA LEU A 141 -3.39 3.53 19.89
C LEU A 141 -3.76 2.08 20.21
N ARG A 142 -4.72 1.85 21.12
CA ARG A 142 -5.18 0.50 21.49
C ARG A 142 -6.16 -0.03 20.46
N GLY A 143 -6.98 0.84 19.86
CA GLY A 143 -7.72 0.55 18.64
C GLY A 143 -6.80 0.10 17.50
N ASP A 144 -5.70 0.82 17.25
CA ASP A 144 -4.67 0.42 16.27
C ASP A 144 -4.03 -0.94 16.60
N ALA A 145 -3.75 -1.22 17.88
CA ALA A 145 -3.26 -2.53 18.31
C ALA A 145 -4.32 -3.64 18.07
N PHE A 146 -5.60 -3.36 18.34
CA PHE A 146 -6.68 -4.31 18.10
C PHE A 146 -6.94 -4.57 16.62
N LEU A 147 -6.76 -3.58 15.72
CA LEU A 147 -6.74 -3.81 14.27
C LEU A 147 -5.63 -4.80 13.87
N GLY A 148 -4.41 -4.61 14.39
CA GLY A 148 -3.28 -5.52 14.13
C GLY A 148 -3.48 -6.94 14.68
N LEU A 149 -4.38 -7.12 15.65
CA LEU A 149 -4.80 -8.41 16.20
C LEU A 149 -6.08 -8.97 15.56
N SER A 150 -6.63 -8.31 14.53
CA SER A 150 -7.94 -8.64 13.93
C SER A 150 -9.11 -8.66 14.95
N ARG A 151 -9.02 -7.89 16.03
CA ARG A 151 -10.07 -7.74 17.06
C ARG A 151 -10.95 -6.54 16.73
N TRP A 152 -11.70 -6.66 15.64
CA TRP A 152 -12.40 -5.56 14.99
C TRP A 152 -13.38 -4.83 15.92
N GLU A 153 -14.19 -5.55 16.70
CA GLU A 153 -15.16 -4.96 17.63
C GLU A 153 -14.47 -4.18 18.76
N ASN A 154 -13.34 -4.69 19.28
CA ASN A 154 -12.55 -3.98 20.28
C ASN A 154 -11.91 -2.70 19.70
N ALA A 155 -11.45 -2.76 18.44
CA ALA A 155 -10.88 -1.62 17.75
C ALA A 155 -11.93 -0.51 17.56
N ILE A 156 -13.13 -0.86 17.07
CA ILE A 156 -14.25 0.07 16.88
C ILE A 156 -14.61 0.75 18.21
N ALA A 157 -14.79 -0.02 19.29
CA ALA A 157 -15.14 0.54 20.60
C ALA A 157 -14.10 1.54 21.14
N ASP A 158 -12.80 1.25 20.98
CA ASP A 158 -11.73 2.17 21.38
C ASP A 158 -11.69 3.44 20.50
N PHE A 159 -11.96 3.32 19.20
CA PHE A 159 -12.07 4.47 18.29
C PHE A 159 -13.29 5.35 18.57
N GLU A 160 -14.43 4.77 18.98
CA GLU A 160 -15.61 5.53 19.41
C GLU A 160 -15.31 6.36 20.67
N VAL A 161 -14.61 5.79 21.67
CA VAL A 161 -14.16 6.52 22.86
C VAL A 161 -13.20 7.65 22.50
N TYR A 162 -12.31 7.43 21.53
CA TYR A 162 -11.43 8.49 21.02
C TYR A 162 -12.23 9.65 20.40
N LEU A 163 -13.17 9.36 19.50
CA LEU A 163 -13.99 10.37 18.81
C LEU A 163 -14.82 11.19 19.79
N GLN A 164 -15.35 10.58 20.85
CA GLN A 164 -16.07 11.29 21.91
C GLN A 164 -15.16 12.24 22.72
N ALA A 165 -13.90 11.87 22.93
CA ALA A 165 -12.95 12.64 23.77
C ALA A 165 -12.13 13.69 23.00
N ARG A 166 -11.99 13.55 21.67
CA ARG A 166 -11.16 14.39 20.80
C ARG A 166 -11.82 14.66 19.42
N PRO A 167 -13.09 15.14 19.37
CA PRO A 167 -13.77 15.42 18.11
C PRO A 167 -13.06 16.51 17.31
N GLY A 168 -13.07 16.36 15.98
CA GLY A 168 -12.49 17.27 15.00
C GLY A 168 -10.97 17.21 14.83
N LEU A 169 -10.25 16.32 15.54
CA LEU A 169 -8.78 16.34 15.53
C LEU A 169 -8.16 15.50 14.39
N ILE A 170 -8.62 14.26 14.22
CA ILE A 170 -8.19 13.34 13.16
C ILE A 170 -9.34 12.44 12.68
N ASP A 171 -10.59 12.90 12.87
CA ASP A 171 -11.83 12.11 12.73
C ASP A 171 -11.88 11.34 11.40
N SER A 172 -11.42 11.94 10.30
CA SER A 172 -11.35 11.27 9.01
C SER A 172 -10.53 9.97 9.03
N TYR A 173 -9.37 9.98 9.69
CA TYR A 173 -8.51 8.79 9.85
C TYR A 173 -9.12 7.75 10.77
N VAL A 174 -9.86 8.18 11.79
CA VAL A 174 -10.52 7.27 12.74
C VAL A 174 -11.72 6.59 12.09
N TYR A 175 -12.57 7.35 11.40
CA TYR A 175 -13.70 6.82 10.63
C TYR A 175 -13.27 5.90 9.49
N GLU A 176 -12.13 6.15 8.84
CA GLU A 176 -11.56 5.22 7.85
C GLU A 176 -11.24 3.86 8.50
N ARG A 177 -10.58 3.86 9.67
CA ARG A 177 -10.22 2.65 10.41
C ARG A 177 -11.43 1.88 10.95
N VAL A 178 -12.46 2.60 11.41
CA VAL A 178 -13.76 2.01 11.80
C VAL A 178 -14.43 1.37 10.59
N GLY A 179 -14.42 2.04 9.42
CA GLY A 179 -14.93 1.50 8.17
C GLY A 179 -14.17 0.24 7.71
N ASP A 180 -12.83 0.27 7.73
CA ASP A 180 -11.98 -0.88 7.38
C ASP A 180 -12.30 -2.09 8.31
N ALA A 181 -12.49 -1.86 9.62
CA ALA A 181 -12.86 -2.90 10.60
C ALA A 181 -14.30 -3.43 10.38
N GLN A 182 -15.26 -2.57 10.06
CA GLN A 182 -16.63 -2.95 9.73
C GLN A 182 -16.71 -3.80 8.45
N LEU A 183 -15.89 -3.50 7.43
CA LEU A 183 -15.76 -4.37 6.25
C LEU A 183 -15.22 -5.75 6.61
N ALA A 184 -14.21 -5.84 7.49
CA ALA A 184 -13.67 -7.12 7.95
C ALA A 184 -14.70 -7.96 8.74
N LEU A 185 -15.68 -7.30 9.38
CA LEU A 185 -16.84 -7.93 10.02
C LEU A 185 -18.02 -8.21 9.07
N GLY A 186 -17.94 -7.84 7.79
CA GLY A 186 -19.05 -7.94 6.83
C GLY A 186 -20.21 -6.96 7.08
N GLN A 187 -19.99 -5.91 7.87
CA GLN A 187 -20.98 -4.90 8.25
C GLN A 187 -21.05 -3.77 7.21
N PHE A 188 -21.37 -4.13 5.96
CA PHE A 188 -21.26 -3.25 4.78
C PHE A 188 -21.99 -1.90 4.94
N ASP A 189 -23.24 -1.89 5.43
CA ASP A 189 -24.00 -0.65 5.61
C ASP A 189 -23.34 0.30 6.62
N GLN A 190 -22.77 -0.24 7.70
CA GLN A 190 -22.07 0.55 8.71
C GLN A 190 -20.74 1.07 8.16
N ALA A 191 -20.00 0.23 7.42
CA ALA A 191 -18.77 0.64 6.76
C ALA A 191 -19.01 1.81 5.79
N VAL A 192 -20.06 1.75 4.96
CA VAL A 192 -20.47 2.85 4.08
C VAL A 192 -20.69 4.14 4.86
N ALA A 193 -21.43 4.09 5.98
CA ALA A 193 -21.64 5.26 6.84
C ALA A 193 -20.33 5.81 7.44
N SER A 194 -19.40 4.94 7.84
CA SER A 194 -18.08 5.32 8.34
C SER A 194 -17.21 5.97 7.24
N TYR A 195 -17.17 5.44 6.02
CA TYR A 195 -16.45 6.11 4.91
C TYR A 195 -17.12 7.41 4.45
N GLN A 196 -18.45 7.54 4.56
CA GLN A 196 -19.14 8.82 4.36
C GLN A 196 -18.70 9.86 5.40
N ALA A 197 -18.67 9.50 6.68
CA ALA A 197 -18.17 10.38 7.75
C ALA A 197 -16.68 10.73 7.53
N SER A 198 -15.88 9.72 7.18
CA SER A 198 -14.45 9.88 6.88
C SER A 198 -14.18 10.86 5.73
N SER A 199 -14.89 10.71 4.60
CA SER A 199 -14.72 11.56 3.41
C SER A 199 -15.29 12.98 3.56
N SER A 200 -16.12 13.20 4.58
CA SER A 200 -16.74 14.50 4.90
C SER A 200 -15.98 15.30 5.98
N ALA A 201 -15.16 14.64 6.80
CA ALA A 201 -14.31 15.29 7.80
C ALA A 201 -13.04 15.92 7.18
N ASP A 202 -12.39 16.83 7.90
CA ASP A 202 -11.19 17.52 7.41
C ASP A 202 -10.03 16.55 7.17
N ARG A 203 -9.42 16.66 5.98
CA ARG A 203 -8.32 15.81 5.52
C ARG A 203 -7.65 16.43 4.29
N GLY A 204 -6.36 16.18 4.13
CA GLY A 204 -5.64 16.57 2.91
C GLY A 204 -6.28 15.99 1.65
N LEU A 205 -6.26 16.77 0.56
CA LEU A 205 -6.95 16.48 -0.70
C LEU A 205 -6.71 15.04 -1.20
N VAL A 206 -5.46 14.62 -1.38
CA VAL A 206 -5.14 13.32 -1.99
C VAL A 206 -5.74 12.14 -1.19
N PRO A 207 -5.54 12.02 0.14
CA PRO A 207 -6.26 11.03 0.92
C PRO A 207 -7.79 11.15 0.88
N GLN A 208 -8.36 12.36 0.75
CA GLN A 208 -9.81 12.52 0.60
C GLN A 208 -10.33 11.94 -0.73
N LEU A 209 -9.56 12.06 -1.83
CA LEU A 209 -9.93 11.43 -3.10
C LEU A 209 -9.90 9.90 -3.00
N ILE A 210 -8.85 9.34 -2.36
CA ILE A 210 -8.73 7.89 -2.12
C ILE A 210 -9.92 7.35 -1.30
N LEU A 211 -10.40 8.09 -0.29
CA LEU A 211 -11.61 7.74 0.45
C LEU A 211 -12.87 7.73 -0.43
N ARG A 212 -12.99 8.67 -1.38
CA ARG A 212 -14.11 8.72 -2.32
C ARG A 212 -14.06 7.57 -3.32
N GLU A 213 -12.88 7.16 -3.77
CA GLU A 213 -12.70 5.95 -4.59
C GLU A 213 -13.09 4.68 -3.81
N LYS A 214 -12.62 4.52 -2.55
CA LYS A 214 -13.05 3.42 -1.66
C LYS A 214 -14.58 3.39 -1.53
N LEU A 215 -15.20 4.52 -1.22
CA LEU A 215 -16.65 4.65 -1.04
C LEU A 215 -17.41 4.37 -2.35
N ALA A 216 -16.89 4.79 -3.51
CA ALA A 216 -17.47 4.45 -4.81
C ALA A 216 -17.48 2.94 -5.07
N GLN A 217 -16.38 2.25 -4.75
CA GLN A 217 -16.30 0.79 -4.90
C GLN A 217 -17.27 0.05 -3.96
N LEU A 218 -17.46 0.55 -2.73
CA LEU A 218 -18.48 0.02 -1.82
C LEU A 218 -19.89 0.20 -2.40
N TYR A 219 -20.20 1.38 -2.94
CA TYR A 219 -21.48 1.60 -3.62
C TYR A 219 -21.68 0.70 -4.85
N ILE A 220 -20.64 0.41 -5.62
CA ILE A 220 -20.71 -0.58 -6.71
C ILE A 220 -21.05 -1.97 -6.14
N SER A 221 -20.36 -2.40 -5.08
CA SER A 221 -20.61 -3.70 -4.43
C SER A 221 -22.01 -3.81 -3.80
N ALA A 222 -22.58 -2.69 -3.35
CA ALA A 222 -23.93 -2.59 -2.79
C ALA A 222 -25.04 -2.46 -3.85
N GLY A 223 -24.71 -2.45 -5.15
CA GLY A 223 -25.69 -2.26 -6.22
C GLY A 223 -26.27 -0.84 -6.28
N GLN A 224 -25.50 0.17 -5.84
CA GLN A 224 -25.89 1.58 -5.72
C GLN A 224 -25.10 2.46 -6.71
N PRO A 225 -25.22 2.24 -8.04
CA PRO A 225 -24.34 2.82 -9.05
C PRO A 225 -24.40 4.36 -9.12
N ALA A 226 -25.57 4.95 -8.85
CA ALA A 226 -25.73 6.40 -8.82
C ALA A 226 -24.95 7.06 -7.66
N GLN A 227 -24.85 6.38 -6.51
CA GLN A 227 -24.07 6.87 -5.37
C GLN A 227 -22.57 6.71 -5.61
N ALA A 228 -22.15 5.66 -6.32
CA ALA A 228 -20.78 5.51 -6.80
C ALA A 228 -20.39 6.63 -7.78
N ALA A 229 -21.22 6.88 -8.80
CA ALA A 229 -21.01 7.96 -9.76
C ALA A 229 -20.88 9.34 -9.07
N ALA A 230 -21.70 9.61 -8.06
CA ALA A 230 -21.63 10.85 -7.28
C ALA A 230 -20.30 11.03 -6.52
N GLN A 231 -19.65 9.96 -6.06
CA GLN A 231 -18.32 10.06 -5.46
C GLN A 231 -17.24 10.37 -6.50
N TYR A 232 -17.31 9.76 -7.69
CA TYR A 232 -16.42 10.09 -8.79
C TYR A 232 -16.63 11.53 -9.29
N ASP A 233 -17.87 12.04 -9.32
CA ASP A 233 -18.16 13.45 -9.64
C ASP A 233 -17.51 14.41 -8.64
N ALA A 234 -17.57 14.09 -7.35
CA ALA A 234 -16.89 14.85 -6.31
C ALA A 234 -15.37 14.87 -6.53
N ILE A 235 -14.75 13.77 -6.99
CA ILE A 235 -13.33 13.73 -7.38
C ILE A 235 -13.08 14.62 -8.61
N LEU A 236 -13.89 14.48 -9.67
CA LEU A 236 -13.75 15.25 -10.92
C LEU A 236 -13.96 16.76 -10.74
N SER A 237 -14.67 17.18 -9.69
CA SER A 237 -14.85 18.60 -9.36
C SER A 237 -13.56 19.30 -8.91
N VAL A 238 -12.58 18.56 -8.38
CA VAL A 238 -11.32 19.10 -7.81
C VAL A 238 -10.06 18.57 -8.50
N ALA A 239 -10.11 17.39 -9.11
CA ALA A 239 -8.97 16.80 -9.82
C ALA A 239 -8.56 17.63 -11.05
N ARG A 240 -7.25 17.88 -11.22
CA ARG A 240 -6.70 18.65 -12.36
C ARG A 240 -5.79 17.85 -13.30
N ASN A 241 -5.33 16.68 -12.87
CA ASN A 241 -4.45 15.82 -13.68
C ASN A 241 -5.29 15.12 -14.77
N ALA A 242 -5.00 15.35 -16.05
CA ALA A 242 -5.81 14.81 -17.16
C ALA A 242 -5.88 13.27 -17.18
N PRO A 243 -4.76 12.51 -17.08
CA PRO A 243 -4.83 11.04 -16.97
C PRO A 243 -5.75 10.53 -15.85
N TYR A 244 -5.66 11.09 -14.65
CA TYR A 244 -6.50 10.69 -13.53
C TYR A 244 -7.97 11.14 -13.69
N ARG A 245 -8.23 12.24 -14.40
CA ARG A 245 -9.60 12.64 -14.75
C ARG A 245 -10.22 11.69 -15.78
N ALA A 246 -9.46 11.26 -16.78
CA ALA A 246 -9.92 10.28 -17.78
C ALA A 246 -10.32 8.96 -17.10
N SER A 247 -9.43 8.41 -16.26
CA SER A 247 -9.69 7.15 -15.54
C SER A 247 -10.88 7.24 -14.58
N ILE A 248 -11.03 8.34 -13.83
CA ILE A 248 -12.16 8.54 -12.92
C ILE A 248 -13.48 8.77 -13.68
N ALA A 249 -13.48 9.53 -14.78
CA ALA A 249 -14.67 9.74 -15.60
C ALA A 249 -15.15 8.43 -16.24
N TYR A 250 -14.21 7.61 -16.71
CA TYR A 250 -14.48 6.27 -17.22
C TYR A 250 -15.00 5.32 -16.13
N ALA A 251 -14.40 5.31 -14.94
CA ALA A 251 -14.89 4.54 -13.79
C ALA A 251 -16.33 4.92 -13.40
N ALA A 252 -16.69 6.21 -13.46
CA ALA A 252 -18.05 6.69 -13.23
C ALA A 252 -19.04 6.20 -14.29
N ALA A 253 -18.62 6.18 -15.56
CA ALA A 253 -19.42 5.64 -16.66
C ALA A 253 -19.63 4.12 -16.50
N GLN A 254 -18.56 3.38 -16.20
CA GLN A 254 -18.62 1.93 -15.94
C GLN A 254 -19.52 1.58 -14.74
N ALA A 255 -19.46 2.35 -13.65
CA ALA A 255 -20.32 2.13 -12.48
C ALA A 255 -21.82 2.14 -12.84
N LEU A 256 -22.23 3.08 -13.70
CA LEU A 256 -23.62 3.18 -14.19
C LEU A 256 -23.99 2.05 -15.14
N LEU A 257 -23.12 1.74 -16.13
CA LEU A 257 -23.34 0.64 -17.07
C LEU A 257 -23.49 -0.71 -16.34
N ASN A 258 -22.56 -1.03 -15.43
CA ASN A 258 -22.55 -2.27 -14.66
C ASN A 258 -23.73 -2.35 -13.68
N GLY A 259 -24.22 -1.20 -13.21
CA GLY A 259 -25.42 -1.09 -12.39
C GLY A 259 -26.75 -1.08 -13.18
N GLY A 260 -26.71 -1.22 -14.50
CA GLY A 260 -27.90 -1.28 -15.36
C GLY A 260 -28.47 0.07 -15.81
N ASP A 261 -27.91 1.21 -15.38
CA ASP A 261 -28.24 2.52 -15.94
C ASP A 261 -27.45 2.76 -17.23
N VAL A 262 -27.87 2.04 -18.27
CA VAL A 262 -27.21 2.07 -19.59
C VAL A 262 -27.28 3.47 -20.21
N THR A 263 -28.38 4.19 -20.03
CA THR A 263 -28.57 5.52 -20.62
C THR A 263 -27.60 6.54 -20.02
N SER A 264 -27.52 6.64 -18.69
CA SER A 264 -26.57 7.57 -18.05
C SER A 264 -25.13 7.11 -18.20
N GLY A 265 -24.89 5.79 -18.21
CA GLY A 265 -23.56 5.21 -18.44
C GLY A 265 -23.01 5.53 -19.84
N LEU A 266 -23.80 5.34 -20.90
CA LEU A 266 -23.39 5.69 -22.27
C LEU A 266 -23.24 7.21 -22.46
N ALA A 267 -24.09 8.03 -21.83
CA ALA A 267 -23.92 9.49 -21.86
C ALA A 267 -22.58 9.93 -21.24
N ARG A 268 -22.09 9.23 -20.20
CA ARG A 268 -20.75 9.46 -19.64
C ARG A 268 -19.64 8.87 -20.50
N MET A 269 -19.84 7.72 -21.16
CA MET A 269 -18.87 7.20 -22.15
C MET A 269 -18.66 8.21 -23.29
N GLN A 270 -19.74 8.84 -23.77
CA GLN A 270 -19.66 9.90 -24.77
C GLN A 270 -18.79 11.07 -24.26
N GLN A 271 -18.96 11.50 -23.01
CA GLN A 271 -18.11 12.53 -22.41
C GLN A 271 -16.64 12.12 -22.30
N VAL A 272 -16.34 10.84 -22.00
CA VAL A 272 -14.96 10.33 -21.93
C VAL A 272 -14.31 10.33 -23.31
N PHE A 273 -15.04 9.83 -24.32
CA PHE A 273 -14.63 9.85 -25.73
C PHE A 273 -14.39 11.27 -26.25
N GLU A 274 -15.27 12.21 -25.91
CA GLU A 274 -15.20 13.62 -26.34
C GLU A 274 -14.06 14.41 -25.68
N GLN A 275 -13.84 14.23 -24.38
CA GLN A 275 -12.95 15.09 -23.58
C GLN A 275 -11.52 14.58 -23.46
N TYR A 276 -11.28 13.28 -23.67
CA TYR A 276 -9.97 12.64 -23.46
C TYR A 276 -9.50 11.82 -24.69
N PRO A 277 -9.60 12.32 -25.93
CA PRO A 277 -9.42 11.51 -27.15
C PRO A 277 -8.00 10.93 -27.35
N ASP A 278 -7.01 11.44 -26.61
CA ASP A 278 -5.62 10.96 -26.58
C ASP A 278 -5.33 9.99 -25.42
N HIS A 279 -6.32 9.66 -24.59
CA HIS A 279 -6.19 8.75 -23.45
C HIS A 279 -6.74 7.34 -23.75
N PRO A 280 -6.15 6.27 -23.16
CA PRO A 280 -6.59 4.88 -23.37
C PRO A 280 -8.09 4.64 -23.08
N GLU A 281 -8.64 5.34 -22.09
CA GLU A 281 -10.04 5.25 -21.68
C GLU A 281 -11.01 5.67 -22.79
N ALA A 282 -10.64 6.62 -23.67
CA ALA A 282 -11.51 7.05 -24.77
C ALA A 282 -11.73 5.94 -25.80
N TYR A 283 -10.75 5.08 -26.04
CA TYR A 283 -10.92 3.93 -26.94
C TYR A 283 -11.85 2.86 -26.35
N GLN A 284 -11.79 2.65 -25.04
CA GLN A 284 -12.73 1.76 -24.35
C GLN A 284 -14.16 2.33 -24.33
N ALA A 285 -14.29 3.65 -24.11
CA ALA A 285 -15.56 4.35 -24.19
C ALA A 285 -16.16 4.30 -25.61
N MET A 286 -15.33 4.52 -26.64
CA MET A 286 -15.70 4.40 -28.06
C MET A 286 -16.29 3.02 -28.37
N GLN A 287 -15.61 1.94 -27.96
CA GLN A 287 -16.10 0.58 -28.16
C GLN A 287 -17.44 0.33 -27.44
N ALA A 288 -17.61 0.84 -26.22
CA ALA A 288 -18.87 0.71 -25.48
C ALA A 288 -20.03 1.45 -26.18
N LEU A 289 -19.76 2.63 -26.76
CA LEU A 289 -20.73 3.41 -27.54
C LEU A 289 -21.14 2.66 -28.81
N GLU A 290 -20.17 2.19 -29.61
CA GLU A 290 -20.42 1.43 -30.85
C GLU A 290 -21.19 0.13 -30.59
N GLN A 291 -20.82 -0.64 -29.57
CA GLN A 291 -21.50 -1.90 -29.19
C GLN A 291 -22.96 -1.69 -28.77
N ASN A 292 -23.30 -0.49 -28.28
CA ASN A 292 -24.67 -0.11 -27.94
C ASN A 292 -25.38 0.66 -29.06
N GLY A 293 -24.81 0.72 -30.27
CA GLY A 293 -25.40 1.37 -31.43
C GLY A 293 -25.44 2.90 -31.37
N VAL A 294 -24.67 3.52 -30.47
CA VAL A 294 -24.54 4.98 -30.40
C VAL A 294 -23.73 5.45 -31.61
N THR A 295 -24.28 6.38 -32.37
CA THR A 295 -23.56 7.02 -33.47
C THR A 295 -22.58 8.04 -32.91
N ILE A 296 -21.29 7.82 -33.17
CA ILE A 296 -20.18 8.69 -32.75
C ILE A 296 -19.62 9.48 -33.93
N ASP A 297 -18.98 10.61 -33.65
CA ASP A 297 -18.32 11.41 -34.69
C ASP A 297 -17.17 10.63 -35.35
N LEU A 298 -17.16 10.60 -36.69
CA LEU A 298 -16.19 9.81 -37.46
C LEU A 298 -14.77 10.41 -37.42
N PHE A 299 -14.63 11.73 -37.28
CA PHE A 299 -13.31 12.34 -37.15
C PHE A 299 -12.71 12.01 -35.78
N GLN A 300 -13.46 12.19 -34.70
CA GLN A 300 -13.02 11.85 -33.34
C GLN A 300 -12.81 10.34 -33.17
N ARG A 301 -13.65 9.49 -33.79
CA ARG A 301 -13.41 8.02 -33.87
C ARG A 301 -12.03 7.73 -34.45
N GLY A 302 -11.67 8.39 -35.55
CA GLY A 302 -10.36 8.25 -36.17
C GLY A 302 -9.22 8.73 -35.28
N GLN A 303 -9.42 9.82 -34.53
CA GLN A 303 -8.42 10.32 -33.57
C GLN A 303 -8.18 9.33 -32.43
N VAL A 304 -9.25 8.79 -31.84
CA VAL A 304 -9.18 7.85 -30.73
C VAL A 304 -8.55 6.52 -31.17
N SER A 305 -8.99 5.94 -32.29
CA SER A 305 -8.33 4.76 -32.88
C SER A 305 -6.84 5.02 -33.17
N TYR A 306 -6.50 6.18 -33.75
CA TYR A 306 -5.11 6.53 -34.04
C TYR A 306 -4.26 6.65 -32.77
N ALA A 307 -4.76 7.32 -31.73
CA ALA A 307 -4.07 7.50 -30.46
C ALA A 307 -3.85 6.18 -29.72
N PHE A 308 -4.80 5.24 -29.83
CA PHE A 308 -4.68 3.90 -29.28
C PHE A 308 -3.75 2.97 -30.09
N GLY A 309 -3.46 3.31 -31.36
CA GLY A 309 -2.68 2.48 -32.28
C GLY A 309 -3.53 1.50 -33.14
N ASP A 310 -4.85 1.62 -33.11
CA ASP A 310 -5.76 0.98 -34.07
C ASP A 310 -5.73 1.74 -35.40
N TYR A 311 -4.62 1.58 -36.14
CA TYR A 311 -4.42 2.29 -37.40
C TYR A 311 -5.44 1.91 -38.48
N VAL A 312 -5.97 0.68 -38.46
CA VAL A 312 -6.98 0.22 -39.43
C VAL A 312 -8.32 0.91 -39.15
N GLY A 313 -8.82 0.88 -37.92
CA GLY A 313 -10.05 1.60 -37.56
C GLY A 313 -9.93 3.11 -37.73
N ALA A 314 -8.73 3.69 -37.54
CA ALA A 314 -8.45 5.09 -37.83
C ALA A 314 -8.55 5.42 -39.33
N ILE A 315 -7.96 4.59 -40.19
CA ILE A 315 -8.05 4.71 -41.65
C ILE A 315 -9.51 4.64 -42.10
N ASP A 316 -10.27 3.65 -41.62
CA ASP A 316 -11.68 3.46 -41.97
C ASP A 316 -12.54 4.64 -41.54
N ALA A 317 -12.32 5.17 -40.34
CA ALA A 317 -13.02 6.34 -39.81
C ALA A 317 -12.74 7.61 -40.63
N TYR A 318 -11.46 7.90 -40.91
CA TYR A 318 -11.05 9.09 -41.68
C TYR A 318 -11.47 9.03 -43.14
N ASN A 319 -11.35 7.86 -43.80
CA ASN A 319 -11.88 7.67 -45.14
C ASN A 319 -13.41 7.93 -45.15
N SER A 320 -14.14 7.37 -44.18
CA SER A 320 -15.59 7.59 -44.05
C SER A 320 -15.95 9.06 -43.81
N TYR A 321 -15.21 9.76 -42.94
CA TYR A 321 -15.39 11.19 -42.70
C TYR A 321 -15.15 12.02 -43.98
N SER A 322 -14.07 11.73 -44.70
CA SER A 322 -13.67 12.47 -45.91
C SER A 322 -14.59 12.26 -47.12
N THR A 323 -15.38 11.19 -47.15
CA THR A 323 -16.43 11.00 -48.18
C THR A 323 -17.72 11.76 -47.86
N GLN A 324 -17.92 12.18 -46.62
CA GLN A 324 -19.13 12.88 -46.15
C GLN A 324 -18.97 14.40 -46.08
N HIS A 325 -17.73 14.91 -46.09
CA HIS A 325 -17.42 16.33 -45.97
C HIS A 325 -16.67 16.84 -47.22
N PRO A 326 -16.92 18.08 -47.67
CA PRO A 326 -16.13 18.67 -48.73
C PRO A 326 -14.70 18.90 -48.24
N LEU A 327 -13.73 18.84 -49.16
CA LEU A 327 -12.31 18.86 -48.83
C LEU A 327 -11.90 20.05 -47.96
N THR A 328 -12.55 21.22 -48.12
CA THR A 328 -12.30 22.47 -47.38
C THR A 328 -12.60 22.39 -45.88
N ASP A 329 -13.44 21.45 -45.48
CA ASP A 329 -13.98 21.35 -44.11
C ASP A 329 -13.27 20.25 -43.32
N ILE A 330 -12.34 19.52 -43.98
CA ILE A 330 -11.55 18.44 -43.37
C ILE A 330 -10.28 19.05 -42.74
N PRO A 331 -10.07 18.93 -41.42
CA PRO A 331 -8.89 19.51 -40.79
C PRO A 331 -7.60 18.84 -41.31
N PRO A 332 -6.55 19.60 -41.66
CA PRO A 332 -5.32 19.04 -42.25
C PRO A 332 -4.59 18.05 -41.34
N GLN A 333 -4.80 18.15 -40.02
CA GLN A 333 -4.33 17.16 -39.04
C GLN A 333 -4.87 15.75 -39.31
N MET A 334 -6.09 15.63 -39.87
CA MET A 334 -6.68 14.35 -40.25
C MET A 334 -5.82 13.66 -41.32
N PHE A 335 -5.46 14.39 -42.38
CA PHE A 335 -4.65 13.85 -43.47
C PHE A 335 -3.22 13.48 -43.01
N LEU A 336 -2.65 14.25 -42.06
CA LEU A 336 -1.38 13.90 -41.44
C LEU A 336 -1.47 12.59 -40.63
N GLN A 337 -2.52 12.42 -39.82
CA GLN A 337 -2.73 11.19 -39.03
C GLN A 337 -3.10 10.00 -39.92
N LEU A 338 -3.91 10.20 -40.96
CA LEU A 338 -4.25 9.20 -41.97
C LEU A 338 -3.01 8.74 -42.74
N GLY A 339 -2.13 9.67 -43.14
CA GLY A 339 -0.87 9.33 -43.80
C GLY A 339 0.06 8.52 -42.90
N ARG A 340 0.19 8.91 -41.62
CA ARG A 340 0.94 8.13 -40.62
C ARG A 340 0.34 6.73 -40.46
N ALA A 341 -0.97 6.62 -40.26
CA ALA A 341 -1.67 5.34 -40.13
C ALA A 341 -1.45 4.41 -41.34
N TYR A 342 -1.57 4.94 -42.57
CA TYR A 342 -1.30 4.18 -43.80
C TYR A 342 0.14 3.64 -43.85
N ARG A 343 1.14 4.39 -43.36
CA ARG A 343 2.51 3.91 -43.28
C ARG A 343 2.65 2.79 -42.25
N GLU A 344 2.08 2.95 -41.05
CA GLU A 344 2.19 1.94 -39.99
C GLU A 344 1.50 0.61 -40.36
N VAL A 345 0.48 0.62 -41.23
CA VAL A 345 -0.11 -0.61 -41.84
C VAL A 345 0.62 -1.09 -43.11
N GLY A 346 1.75 -0.50 -43.47
CA GLY A 346 2.59 -0.95 -44.58
C GLY A 346 2.15 -0.49 -45.98
N ASN A 347 1.37 0.59 -46.09
CA ASN A 347 0.91 1.18 -47.36
C ASN A 347 1.56 2.57 -47.62
N PRO A 348 2.83 2.62 -48.05
CA PRO A 348 3.55 3.89 -48.25
C PRO A 348 2.94 4.76 -49.35
N ALA A 349 2.35 4.16 -50.41
CA ALA A 349 1.73 4.92 -51.50
C ALA A 349 0.49 5.70 -51.03
N ALA A 350 -0.39 5.08 -50.23
CA ALA A 350 -1.52 5.79 -49.61
C ALA A 350 -1.06 6.82 -48.58
N ALA A 351 0.01 6.52 -47.82
CA ALA A 351 0.60 7.46 -46.87
C ALA A 351 1.11 8.74 -47.56
N VAL A 352 1.92 8.59 -48.62
CA VAL A 352 2.42 9.69 -49.47
C VAL A 352 1.27 10.52 -50.04
N THR A 353 0.18 9.88 -50.48
CA THR A 353 -1.01 10.55 -51.04
C THR A 353 -1.72 11.40 -49.99
N ALA A 354 -1.86 10.90 -48.76
CA ALA A 354 -2.45 11.65 -47.66
C ALA A 354 -1.57 12.85 -47.24
N PHE A 355 -0.24 12.69 -47.17
CA PHE A 355 0.66 13.82 -46.91
C PHE A 355 0.65 14.87 -48.03
N GLN A 356 0.61 14.44 -49.30
CA GLN A 356 0.47 15.33 -50.45
C GLN A 356 -0.81 16.17 -50.37
N SER A 357 -1.90 15.59 -49.85
CA SER A 357 -3.17 16.31 -49.65
C SER A 357 -3.02 17.49 -48.68
N VAL A 358 -2.15 17.41 -47.66
CA VAL A 358 -1.79 18.54 -46.80
C VAL A 358 -0.95 19.57 -47.56
N ILE A 359 0.03 19.11 -48.33
CA ILE A 359 0.99 19.95 -49.04
C ILE A 359 0.30 20.81 -50.11
N ASP A 360 -0.58 20.22 -50.92
CA ASP A 360 -1.23 20.91 -52.04
C ASP A 360 -2.37 21.83 -51.59
N GLN A 361 -3.18 21.39 -50.60
CA GLN A 361 -4.43 22.06 -50.23
C GLN A 361 -4.29 22.96 -48.99
N TYR A 362 -3.27 22.74 -48.16
CA TYR A 362 -3.08 23.43 -46.88
C TYR A 362 -1.69 24.07 -46.71
N PRO A 363 -1.19 24.84 -47.70
CA PRO A 363 0.19 25.37 -47.71
C PRO A 363 0.51 26.37 -46.58
N THR A 364 -0.50 26.91 -45.90
CA THR A 364 -0.36 27.83 -44.76
C THR A 364 -0.63 27.18 -43.41
N SER A 365 -0.94 25.88 -43.37
CA SER A 365 -1.24 25.14 -42.14
C SER A 365 0.02 24.91 -41.30
N SER A 366 -0.13 24.91 -39.97
CA SER A 366 0.96 24.59 -39.04
C SER A 366 1.55 23.19 -39.26
N VAL A 367 0.77 22.25 -39.81
CA VAL A 367 1.19 20.87 -40.10
C VAL A 367 1.76 20.67 -41.51
N PHE A 368 1.90 21.73 -42.31
CA PHE A 368 2.50 21.64 -43.65
C PHE A 368 3.93 21.11 -43.61
N GLY A 369 4.76 21.63 -42.69
CA GLY A 369 6.13 21.17 -42.49
C GLY A 369 6.20 19.71 -42.02
N ASP A 370 5.31 19.31 -41.11
CA ASP A 370 5.21 17.93 -40.64
C ASP A 370 4.84 16.97 -41.78
N ALA A 371 3.91 17.36 -42.66
CA ALA A 371 3.53 16.54 -43.80
C ALA A 371 4.70 16.31 -44.77
N LEU A 372 5.50 17.33 -45.07
CA LEU A 372 6.73 17.19 -45.88
C LEU A 372 7.74 16.24 -45.23
N LEU A 373 7.96 16.37 -43.92
CA LEU A 373 8.88 15.52 -43.17
C LEU A 373 8.40 14.06 -43.11
N GLU A 374 7.11 13.82 -42.87
CA GLU A 374 6.54 12.47 -42.83
C GLU A 374 6.46 11.83 -44.22
N GLN A 375 6.25 12.61 -45.29
CA GLN A 375 6.33 12.13 -46.67
C GLN A 375 7.76 11.69 -47.01
N GLY A 376 8.76 12.55 -46.76
CA GLY A 376 10.18 12.21 -46.94
C GLY A 376 10.63 11.00 -46.11
N ARG A 377 10.16 10.92 -44.86
CA ARG A 377 10.38 9.75 -43.98
C ARG A 377 9.73 8.48 -44.56
N THR A 378 8.59 8.60 -45.21
CA THR A 378 7.89 7.46 -45.81
C THR A 378 8.67 6.91 -47.00
N TYR A 379 9.13 7.77 -47.93
CA TYR A 379 10.02 7.37 -49.04
C TYR A 379 11.30 6.69 -48.54
N PHE A 380 11.96 7.28 -47.55
CA PHE A 380 13.16 6.70 -46.94
C PHE A 380 12.92 5.30 -46.34
N LEU A 381 11.75 5.07 -45.72
CA LEU A 381 11.39 3.78 -45.14
C LEU A 381 10.90 2.75 -46.17
N SER A 382 10.32 3.19 -47.31
CA SER A 382 9.97 2.29 -48.44
C SER A 382 11.15 1.98 -49.36
N GLY A 383 12.23 2.76 -49.31
CA GLY A 383 13.40 2.62 -50.17
C GLY A 383 13.23 3.24 -51.56
N GLU A 384 12.38 4.28 -51.67
CA GLU A 384 12.10 5.06 -52.88
C GLU A 384 12.89 6.38 -52.95
#